data_AF-A0A9E1ZCX5-F1
#
_entry.id   AF-A0A9E1ZCX5-F1
#
_cell.length_a   1.000
_cell.length_b   1.000
_cell.length_c   1.000
_cell.angle_alpha   90.00
_cell.angle_beta   90.00
_cell.angle_gamma   90.00
#
_symmetry.space_group_name_H-M   'P 1'
#
loop_
_entity.id
_entity.type
_entity.pdbx_description
1 polymer ?
#
loop_
_entity_poly.entity_id
_entity_poly.type
_entity_poly.pdbx_seq_one_letter_code
_entity_poly.pdbx_strand_id
1 'polypeptide(L)'
;MPRVVASGQGTFAEQILQIAWANDIKVREDADLVEILSAIDVDSEIPIEAFAAVAEILAYVYRVNAGQIPIDELDENQENNQ
;
A
#
# COMPACT_ATOMS: atom_id res chain seq x y z
N MET A 1 6.89 14.87 3.10
CA MET A 1 7.09 13.69 2.24
C MET A 1 6.55 12.45 2.96
N PRO A 2 6.03 11.43 2.24
CA PRO A 2 5.68 10.15 2.85
C PRO A 2 6.90 9.54 3.56
N ARG A 3 6.67 8.83 4.67
CA ARG A 3 7.71 8.27 5.54
C ARG A 3 7.35 6.84 5.90
N VAL A 4 8.35 5.97 6.05
CA VAL A 4 8.18 4.63 6.60
C VAL A 4 7.99 4.75 8.10
N VAL A 5 6.80 4.38 8.62
CA VAL A 5 6.48 4.49 10.06
C VAL A 5 6.63 3.17 10.82
N ALA A 6 6.70 2.05 10.10
CA ALA A 6 6.92 0.73 10.66
C ALA A 6 7.51 -0.18 9.58
N SER A 7 8.35 -1.13 9.99
CA SER A 7 8.87 -2.22 9.17
C SER A 7 9.03 -3.46 10.04
N GLY A 8 8.87 -4.64 9.45
CA GLY A 8 8.92 -5.90 10.19
C GLY A 8 9.07 -7.10 9.29
N GLN A 9 9.49 -8.22 9.88
CA GLN A 9 9.63 -9.51 9.22
C GLN A 9 9.15 -10.64 10.15
N GLY A 10 8.78 -11.78 9.55
CA GLY A 10 8.31 -12.96 10.28
C GLY A 10 7.17 -12.63 11.25
N THR A 11 7.27 -13.11 12.49
CA THR A 11 6.25 -12.92 13.53
C THR A 11 5.97 -11.45 13.85
N PHE A 12 6.93 -10.56 13.66
CA PHE A 12 6.72 -9.14 13.88
C PHE A 12 5.90 -8.50 12.74
N ALA A 13 6.12 -8.91 11.49
CA ALA A 13 5.27 -8.50 10.36
C ALA A 13 3.83 -8.99 10.54
N GLU A 14 3.64 -10.22 11.03
CA GLU A 14 2.31 -10.76 11.36
C GLU A 14 1.58 -9.88 12.38
N GLN A 15 2.28 -9.38 13.41
CA GLN A 15 1.70 -8.46 14.40
C GLN A 15 1.30 -7.12 13.77
N ILE A 16 2.11 -6.56 12.87
CA ILE A 16 1.77 -5.34 12.13
C ILE A 16 0.48 -5.54 11.33
N LEU A 17 0.37 -6.66 10.61
CA LEU A 17 -0.81 -7.01 9.82
C LEU A 17 -2.06 -7.18 10.70
N GLN A 18 -1.93 -7.88 11.84
CA GLN A 18 -3.04 -8.04 12.78
C GLN A 18 -3.55 -6.69 13.31
N ILE A 19 -2.65 -5.78 13.65
CA ILE A 19 -3.02 -4.43 14.10
C ILE A 19 -3.70 -3.65 12.97
N ALA A 20 -3.18 -3.73 11.74
CA ALA A 20 -3.78 -3.07 10.58
C ALA A 20 -5.22 -3.52 10.35
N TRP A 21 -5.46 -4.84 10.30
CA TRP A 21 -6.80 -5.40 10.13
C TRP A 21 -7.75 -5.07 11.28
N ALA A 22 -7.26 -5.08 12.52
CA ALA A 22 -8.07 -4.72 13.68
C ALA A 22 -8.51 -3.24 13.70
N ASN A 23 -7.88 -2.39 12.89
CA ASN A 23 -8.19 -0.96 12.78
C ASN A 23 -8.71 -0.57 11.39
N ASP A 24 -9.18 -1.55 10.60
CA ASP A 24 -9.69 -1.35 9.24
C ASP A 24 -8.70 -0.62 8.30
N ILE A 25 -7.39 -0.80 8.53
CA ILE A 25 -6.34 -0.27 7.66
C ILE A 25 -6.18 -1.22 6.48
N LYS A 26 -6.40 -0.70 5.25
CA LYS A 26 -6.19 -1.45 4.01
C LYS A 26 -4.72 -1.88 3.87
N VAL A 27 -4.52 -3.14 3.48
CA VAL A 27 -3.20 -3.71 3.20
C VAL A 27 -3.10 -4.00 1.70
N ARG A 28 -1.98 -3.61 1.08
CA ARG A 28 -1.63 -3.96 -0.30
C ARG A 28 -0.43 -4.89 -0.28
N GLU A 29 -0.50 -5.97 -1.03
CA GLU A 29 0.62 -6.87 -1.26
C GLU A 29 1.31 -6.47 -2.56
N ASP A 30 2.60 -6.16 -2.47
CA ASP A 30 3.42 -5.73 -3.59
C ASP A 30 4.88 -6.11 -3.29
N ALA A 31 5.36 -7.21 -3.88
CA ALA A 31 6.66 -7.77 -3.56
C ALA A 31 7.81 -6.82 -3.92
N ASP A 32 7.71 -6.13 -5.06
CA ASP A 32 8.73 -5.20 -5.55
C ASP A 32 8.82 -3.97 -4.63
N LEU A 33 7.68 -3.42 -4.23
CA LEU A 33 7.64 -2.29 -3.31
C LEU A 33 8.13 -2.68 -1.91
N VAL A 34 7.81 -3.89 -1.44
CA VAL A 34 8.32 -4.42 -0.16
C VAL A 34 9.84 -4.55 -0.19
N GLU A 35 10.43 -5.06 -1.28
CA GLU A 35 11.88 -5.15 -1.42
C GLU A 35 12.54 -3.77 -1.24
N ILE A 36 12.04 -2.75 -1.94
CA ILE A 36 12.57 -1.38 -1.88
C ILE A 36 12.40 -0.78 -0.48
N LEU A 37 11.19 -0.82 0.08
CA LEU A 37 10.88 -0.14 1.34
C LEU A 37 11.47 -0.86 2.57
N SER A 38 11.69 -2.17 2.50
CA SER A 38 12.31 -2.93 3.60
C SER A 38 13.78 -2.60 3.82
N ALA A 39 14.46 -2.04 2.81
CA ALA A 39 15.85 -1.61 2.89
C ALA A 39 16.03 -0.22 3.55
N ILE A 40 14.95 0.43 3.95
CA ILE A 40 14.92 1.80 4.46
C ILE A 40 14.63 1.79 5.96
N ASP A 41 15.34 2.62 6.71
CA ASP A 41 15.12 2.77 8.16
C ASP A 41 13.73 3.33 8.45
N VAL A 42 13.13 2.85 9.54
CA VAL A 42 11.93 3.48 10.10
C VAL A 42 12.23 4.94 10.40
N ASP A 43 11.20 5.77 10.23
CA ASP A 43 11.29 7.20 10.27
C ASP A 43 12.18 7.82 9.18
N SER A 44 12.40 7.14 8.05
CA SER A 44 13.03 7.74 6.87
C SER A 44 12.02 8.03 5.76
N GLU A 45 12.32 9.06 4.96
CA GLU A 45 11.53 9.38 3.79
C GLU A 45 11.60 8.26 2.75
N ILE A 46 10.54 8.09 1.97
CA ILE A 46 10.53 7.07 0.92
C ILE A 46 11.58 7.39 -0.16
N PRO A 47 12.28 6.37 -0.70
CA PRO A 47 13.26 6.55 -1.75
C PRO A 47 12.57 6.93 -3.07
N ILE A 48 13.30 7.58 -3.98
CA ILE A 48 12.74 8.12 -5.23
C ILE A 48 12.17 7.00 -6.12
N GLU A 49 12.78 5.83 -6.05
CA GLU A 49 12.41 4.61 -6.75
C GLU A 49 11.01 4.11 -6.34
N ALA A 50 10.61 4.34 -5.09
CA ALA A 50 9.28 3.97 -4.57
C ALA A 50 8.23 5.09 -4.74
N PHE A 51 8.63 6.29 -5.17
CA PHE A 51 7.76 7.46 -5.12
C PHE A 51 6.51 7.31 -5.99
N ALA A 52 6.67 6.77 -7.20
CA ALA A 52 5.54 6.55 -8.12
C ALA A 52 4.51 5.57 -7.55
N ALA A 53 4.96 4.41 -7.05
CA ALA A 53 4.10 3.40 -6.45
C ALA A 53 3.37 3.93 -5.21
N VAL A 54 4.07 4.65 -4.33
CA VAL A 54 3.43 5.25 -3.14
C VAL A 54 2.42 6.34 -3.56
N ALA A 55 2.73 7.15 -4.57
CA ALA A 55 1.80 8.17 -5.07
C ALA A 55 0.52 7.54 -5.66
N GLU A 56 0.64 6.42 -6.36
CA GLU A 56 -0.50 5.64 -6.85
C GLU A 56 -1.39 5.13 -5.70
N ILE A 57 -0.78 4.55 -4.67
CA ILE A 57 -1.50 4.06 -3.47
C ILE A 57 -2.23 5.22 -2.78
N LEU A 58 -1.56 6.36 -2.60
CA LEU A 58 -2.20 7.54 -1.99
C LEU A 58 -3.36 8.05 -2.85
N ALA A 59 -3.17 8.12 -4.17
CA ALA A 59 -4.24 8.52 -5.09
C ALA A 59 -5.43 7.56 -5.04
N TYR A 60 -5.20 6.25 -4.93
CA TYR A 60 -6.26 5.26 -4.69
C TYR A 60 -7.01 5.57 -3.39
N VAL A 61 -6.29 5.75 -2.26
CA VAL A 61 -6.90 6.03 -0.95
C VAL A 61 -7.76 7.30 -0.99
N TYR A 62 -7.27 8.39 -1.59
CA TYR A 62 -8.04 9.63 -1.72
C TYR A 62 -9.32 9.46 -2.53
N ARG A 63 -9.28 8.68 -3.61
CA ARG A 63 -10.46 8.42 -4.46
C ARG A 63 -11.52 7.60 -3.72
N VAL A 64 -11.11 6.52 -3.06
CA VAL A 64 -12.00 5.72 -2.21
C VAL A 64 -12.64 6.59 -1.13
N ASN A 65 -11.84 7.42 -0.45
CA ASN A 65 -12.35 8.32 0.59
C ASN A 65 -13.30 9.40 0.03
N ALA A 66 -13.17 9.77 -1.25
CA ALA A 66 -14.08 10.68 -1.95
C ALA A 66 -15.35 9.98 -2.50
N GLY A 67 -15.53 8.68 -2.25
CA GLY A 67 -16.67 7.90 -2.77
C GLY A 67 -16.58 7.61 -4.27
N GLN A 68 -15.39 7.71 -4.86
CA GLN A 68 -15.15 7.39 -6.27
C GLN A 68 -14.70 5.93 -6.40
N ILE A 69 -15.16 5.27 -7.46
CA ILE A 69 -14.72 3.91 -7.80
C ILE A 69 -13.25 3.97 -8.25
N PRO A 70 -12.34 3.17 -7.66
CA PRO A 70 -10.96 3.06 -8.11
C PRO A 70 -10.85 2.58 -9.56
N ILE A 71 -9.89 3.13 -10.31
CA ILE A 71 -9.59 2.72 -11.70
C ILE A 71 -9.24 1.23 -11.79
N ASP A 72 -8.54 0.69 -10.81
CA ASP A 72 -8.09 -0.71 -10.81
C ASP A 72 -9.29 -1.69 -10.70
N GLU A 73 -10.42 -1.24 -10.13
CA GLU A 73 -11.68 -2.02 -10.09
C GLU A 73 -12.51 -1.89 -11.39
N LEU A 74 -12.16 -0.98 -12.30
CA LEU A 74 -12.85 -0.81 -13.58
C LEU A 74 -12.38 -1.83 -14.62
N ASP A 75 -11.15 -2.31 -14.53
CA ASP A 75 -10.55 -3.22 -15.51
C ASP A 75 -11.03 -4.68 -15.32
N GLU A 76 -11.21 -5.14 -14.07
CA GLU A 76 -11.67 -6.51 -13.78
C GLU A 76 -13.15 -6.76 -14.15
N ASN A 77 -13.96 -5.70 -14.21
CA ASN A 77 -15.39 -5.81 -14.49
C ASN A 77 -15.74 -5.83 -16.00
N GLN A 78 -14.74 -5.69 -16.89
CA GLN A 78 -14.98 -5.72 -18.35
C GLN A 78 -14.69 -7.08 -19.00
N GLU A 79 -13.93 -7.97 -18.37
CA GLU A 79 -13.64 -9.31 -18.93
C GLU A 79 -14.76 -10.34 -18.68
N ASN A 80 -15.66 -10.09 -17.71
CA ASN A 80 -16.73 -11.03 -17.34
C ASN A 80 -18.03 -10.87 -18.16
N ASN A 81 -18.02 -10.10 -19.25
CA ASN A 81 -19.22 -9.83 -20.05
C ASN A 81 -19.04 -10.15 -21.54
N GLN A 82 -18.30 -11.22 -21.86
CA GLN A 82 -18.18 -11.76 -23.22
C GLN A 82 -18.58 -13.23 -23.30
#